data_AF-A0A0S2F499-F1
#
_entry.id   AF-A0A0S2F499-F1
#
_cell.length_a   1.000
_cell.length_b   1.000
_cell.length_c   1.000
_cell.angle_alpha   90.00
_cell.angle_beta   90.00
_cell.angle_gamma   90.00
#
_symmetry.space_group_name_H-M   'P 1'
#
loop_
_entity.id
_entity.type
_entity.pdbx_description
1 polymer ?
#
loop_
_entity_poly.entity_id
_entity_poly.type
_entity_poly.pdbx_seq_one_letter_code
_entity_poly.pdbx_strand_id
1 'polypeptide(L)'
;MQTESVHVPASAPAGFMEWVLDKFKQHPKTTVVSAATLWGGAIVLHHFFRIGYLPVLAVSDLLGVVIASAAIGLILLAAVTVLLVLPGLMLIFWRRAGIGPKTIVRLRADRPFRRRWKHTSYALTSAAAALLAVAVYSVVLLYVEVPYLIFLFLVPPMAAVVMLETPYRESFVIRPLRKLPALFLFQLYCYVLAWSFIALILLLWQYERDTTFLANTAMLVVAAIFLHLVMLAVADMPGRAKIVVPMLMVIYVLVFTSSLSIGAGRIISFFGLGQISRVDIALTKAGCDTVNAIWSKRPCVVVSGGSPSSYLLPDVDLVTRIGPHYLLGERGVVTDLEDRRLIRVAVRSEDVLGWARVREEKAPR
;
A
#
# COMPACT_ATOMS: atom_id res chain seq x y z
N MET A 1 -22.27 -49.58 35.70
CA MET A 1 -21.24 -48.56 36.00
C MET A 1 -21.01 -47.75 34.74
N GLN A 2 -21.66 -46.57 34.65
CA GLN A 2 -21.40 -45.60 33.58
C GLN A 2 -20.15 -44.82 33.97
N THR A 3 -19.11 -44.90 33.16
CA THR A 3 -17.93 -44.04 33.28
C THR A 3 -18.34 -42.63 32.82
N GLU A 4 -18.56 -41.72 33.77
CA GLU A 4 -18.67 -40.29 33.48
C GLU A 4 -17.36 -39.83 32.83
N SER A 5 -17.43 -39.43 31.56
CA SER A 5 -16.33 -38.76 30.89
C SER A 5 -16.16 -37.39 31.53
N VAL A 6 -15.12 -37.25 32.36
CA VAL A 6 -14.67 -35.99 32.93
C VAL A 6 -14.39 -35.03 31.76
N HIS A 7 -15.32 -34.09 31.55
CA HIS A 7 -15.18 -33.04 30.56
C HIS A 7 -14.14 -32.07 31.12
N VAL A 8 -12.88 -32.25 30.73
CA VAL A 8 -11.82 -31.30 31.05
C VAL A 8 -12.22 -29.96 30.44
N PRO A 9 -12.47 -28.90 31.23
CA PRO A 9 -12.86 -27.61 30.69
C PRO A 9 -11.76 -27.13 29.76
N ALA A 10 -12.17 -26.67 28.57
CA ALA A 10 -11.27 -26.08 27.60
C ALA A 10 -10.36 -25.08 28.31
N SER A 11 -9.05 -25.34 28.25
CA SER A 11 -8.00 -24.52 28.84
C SER A 11 -8.29 -23.04 28.60
N ALA A 12 -8.08 -22.21 29.64
CA ALA A 12 -8.25 -20.76 29.63
C ALA A 12 -7.85 -20.14 28.29
N PRO A 13 -8.59 -19.14 27.79
CA PRO A 13 -8.47 -18.66 26.42
C PRO A 13 -7.02 -18.39 26.10
N ALA A 14 -6.50 -19.22 25.20
CA ALA A 14 -5.27 -19.00 24.46
C ALA A 14 -5.23 -17.50 24.12
N GLY A 15 -4.14 -16.80 24.48
CA GLY A 15 -4.09 -15.34 24.44
C GLY A 15 -4.55 -14.79 23.09
N PHE A 16 -5.05 -13.55 23.02
CA PHE A 16 -5.67 -12.98 21.80
C PHE A 16 -4.98 -13.35 20.47
N MET A 17 -3.65 -13.36 20.44
CA MET A 17 -2.88 -13.77 19.25
C MET A 17 -3.03 -15.25 18.88
N GLU A 18 -3.08 -16.17 19.83
CA GLU A 18 -3.33 -17.59 19.57
C GLU A 18 -4.76 -17.79 19.06
N TRP A 19 -5.73 -17.05 19.59
CA TRP A 19 -7.09 -17.01 19.05
C TRP A 19 -7.12 -16.49 17.60
N VAL A 20 -6.42 -15.39 17.30
CA VAL A 20 -6.30 -14.86 15.92
C VAL A 20 -5.66 -15.89 14.98
N LEU A 21 -4.58 -16.54 15.41
CA LEU A 21 -3.90 -17.57 14.62
C LEU A 21 -4.79 -18.79 14.38
N ASP A 22 -5.55 -19.21 15.39
CA ASP A 22 -6.51 -20.31 15.27
C ASP A 22 -7.63 -19.96 14.28
N LYS A 23 -8.16 -18.73 14.34
CA LYS A 23 -9.13 -18.24 13.36
C LYS A 23 -8.59 -18.17 11.95
N PHE A 24 -7.34 -17.71 11.78
CA PHE A 24 -6.68 -17.71 10.48
C PHE A 24 -6.51 -19.13 9.90
N LYS A 25 -6.19 -20.12 10.76
CA LYS A 25 -6.08 -21.54 10.35
C LYS A 25 -7.43 -22.14 9.97
N GLN A 26 -8.46 -21.89 10.76
CA GLN A 26 -9.81 -22.46 10.54
C GLN A 26 -10.48 -21.84 9.31
N HIS A 27 -10.32 -20.52 9.12
CA HIS A 27 -11.00 -19.79 8.05
C HIS A 27 -10.08 -18.78 7.36
N PRO A 28 -9.09 -19.23 6.57
CA PRO A 28 -8.09 -18.35 5.97
C PRO A 28 -8.70 -17.34 4.99
N LYS A 29 -9.68 -17.78 4.18
CA LYS A 29 -10.32 -16.92 3.18
C LYS A 29 -11.11 -15.77 3.82
N THR A 30 -11.96 -16.08 4.80
CA THR A 30 -12.77 -15.05 5.48
C THR A 30 -11.90 -14.12 6.31
N THR A 31 -10.83 -14.63 6.93
CA THR A 31 -9.89 -13.81 7.70
C THR A 31 -9.16 -12.81 6.82
N VAL A 32 -8.67 -13.24 5.64
CA VAL A 32 -8.01 -12.35 4.67
C VAL A 32 -8.98 -11.30 4.15
N VAL A 33 -10.19 -11.68 3.76
CA VAL A 33 -11.21 -10.72 3.28
C VAL A 33 -11.57 -9.73 4.38
N SER A 34 -11.80 -10.19 5.61
CA SER A 34 -12.14 -9.31 6.74
C SER A 34 -11.02 -8.34 7.07
N ALA A 35 -9.77 -8.81 7.09
CA ALA A 35 -8.59 -7.96 7.30
C ALA A 35 -8.44 -6.92 6.18
N ALA A 36 -8.64 -7.32 4.92
CA ALA A 36 -8.62 -6.42 3.78
C ALA A 36 -9.72 -5.36 3.89
N THR A 37 -10.97 -5.74 4.17
CA THR A 37 -12.08 -4.79 4.35
C THR A 37 -11.83 -3.83 5.50
N LEU A 38 -11.36 -4.33 6.65
CA LEU A 38 -11.04 -3.48 7.81
C LEU A 38 -9.93 -2.49 7.49
N TRP A 39 -8.85 -2.95 6.86
CA TRP A 39 -7.70 -2.10 6.54
C TRP A 39 -8.05 -1.05 5.48
N GLY A 40 -8.69 -1.47 4.40
CA GLY A 40 -9.11 -0.54 3.35
C GLY A 40 -10.21 0.41 3.82
N GLY A 41 -11.15 -0.06 4.65
CA GLY A 41 -12.16 0.77 5.29
C GLY A 41 -11.55 1.83 6.21
N ALA A 42 -10.53 1.47 6.99
CA ALA A 42 -9.79 2.42 7.84
C ALA A 42 -9.09 3.50 7.01
N ILE A 43 -8.53 3.15 5.84
CA ILE A 43 -7.90 4.12 4.93
C ILE A 43 -8.93 5.08 4.34
N VAL A 44 -10.06 4.55 3.88
CA VAL A 44 -11.17 5.36 3.35
C VAL A 44 -11.68 6.30 4.45
N LEU A 45 -11.88 5.80 5.66
CA LEU A 45 -12.31 6.60 6.81
C LEU A 45 -11.27 7.68 7.17
N HIS A 46 -9.99 7.34 7.20
CA HIS A 46 -8.90 8.28 7.44
C HIS A 46 -8.85 9.39 6.38
N HIS A 47 -9.08 9.05 5.12
CA HIS A 47 -9.17 10.03 4.03
C HIS A 47 -10.30 11.04 4.26
N PHE A 48 -11.50 10.56 4.60
CA PHE A 48 -12.63 11.45 4.91
C PHE A 48 -12.41 12.27 6.18
N PHE A 49 -11.74 11.70 7.20
CA PHE A 49 -11.33 12.44 8.38
C PHE A 49 -10.36 13.59 8.04
N ARG A 50 -9.39 13.35 7.14
CA ARG A 50 -8.44 14.39 6.67
C ARG A 50 -9.15 15.50 5.90
N ILE A 51 -10.18 15.17 5.12
CA ILE A 51 -11.01 16.15 4.41
C ILE A 51 -11.91 16.93 5.39
N GLY A 52 -12.17 16.38 6.58
CA GLY A 52 -13.04 16.96 7.60
C GLY A 52 -14.53 16.69 7.37
N TYR A 53 -14.88 15.79 6.45
CA TYR A 53 -16.26 15.50 6.08
C TYR A 53 -16.46 14.02 5.79
N LEU A 54 -17.55 13.44 6.32
CA LEU A 54 -17.98 12.08 5.99
C LEU A 54 -18.84 12.10 4.71
N PRO A 55 -18.67 11.11 3.81
CA PRO A 55 -19.51 11.00 2.63
C PRO A 55 -20.91 10.60 3.07
N VAL A 56 -21.93 11.19 2.45
CA VAL A 56 -23.28 10.63 2.54
C VAL A 56 -23.40 9.64 1.39
N LEU A 57 -23.35 8.36 1.72
CA LEU A 57 -23.46 7.28 0.76
C LEU A 57 -24.93 6.89 0.63
N ALA A 58 -25.45 6.88 -0.59
CA ALA A 58 -26.71 6.19 -0.83
C ALA A 58 -26.52 4.69 -0.55
N VAL A 59 -27.59 3.99 -0.16
CA VAL A 59 -27.52 2.54 0.09
C VAL A 59 -27.04 1.79 -1.17
N SER A 60 -27.35 2.31 -2.37
CA SER A 60 -26.85 1.81 -3.65
C SER A 60 -25.33 1.88 -3.79
N ASP A 61 -24.72 2.93 -3.23
CA ASP A 61 -23.29 3.23 -3.39
C ASP A 61 -22.46 2.57 -2.29
N LEU A 62 -23.09 2.23 -1.16
CA LEU A 62 -22.45 1.58 -0.01
C LEU A 62 -21.75 0.28 -0.42
N LEU A 63 -22.39 -0.54 -1.26
CA LEU A 63 -21.81 -1.80 -1.73
C LEU A 63 -20.55 -1.54 -2.57
N GLY A 64 -20.59 -0.54 -3.46
CA GLY A 64 -19.43 -0.13 -4.26
C GLY A 64 -18.27 0.33 -3.38
N VAL A 65 -18.55 1.13 -2.35
CA VAL A 65 -17.55 1.61 -1.39
C VAL A 65 -16.94 0.46 -0.60
N VAL A 66 -17.75 -0.50 -0.13
CA VAL A 66 -17.26 -1.67 0.61
C VAL A 66 -16.38 -2.54 -0.27
N ILE A 67 -16.80 -2.83 -1.51
CA ILE A 67 -16.00 -3.61 -2.46
C ILE A 67 -14.69 -2.89 -2.80
N ALA A 68 -14.76 -1.58 -3.08
CA ALA A 68 -13.60 -0.74 -3.32
C ALA A 68 -12.62 -0.79 -2.13
N SER A 69 -13.13 -0.58 -0.92
CA SER A 69 -12.32 -0.64 0.30
C SER A 69 -11.66 -2.01 0.49
N ALA A 70 -12.40 -3.11 0.27
CA ALA A 70 -11.87 -4.45 0.37
C ALA A 70 -10.78 -4.71 -0.69
N ALA A 71 -10.97 -4.23 -1.93
CA ALA A 71 -9.98 -4.34 -2.99
C ALA A 71 -8.70 -3.57 -2.66
N ILE A 72 -8.81 -2.34 -2.15
CA ILE A 72 -7.68 -1.52 -1.70
C ILE A 72 -6.93 -2.22 -0.59
N GLY A 73 -7.65 -2.66 0.45
CA GLY A 73 -7.05 -3.36 1.57
C GLY A 73 -6.39 -4.67 1.14
N LEU A 74 -6.95 -5.39 0.16
CA LEU A 74 -6.36 -6.60 -0.37
C LEU A 74 -5.07 -6.31 -1.15
N ILE A 75 -5.05 -5.28 -1.99
CA ILE A 75 -3.84 -4.85 -2.72
C ILE A 75 -2.75 -4.44 -1.72
N LEU A 76 -3.10 -3.69 -0.69
CA LEU A 76 -2.14 -3.27 0.34
C LEU A 76 -1.66 -4.44 1.19
N LEU A 77 -2.54 -5.35 1.60
CA LEU A 77 -2.17 -6.55 2.33
C LEU A 77 -1.26 -7.44 1.49
N ALA A 78 -1.54 -7.58 0.20
CA ALA A 78 -0.68 -8.27 -0.75
C ALA A 78 0.68 -7.57 -0.88
N ALA A 79 0.70 -6.23 -0.97
CA ALA A 79 1.93 -5.44 -0.99
C ALA A 79 2.75 -5.74 0.27
N VAL A 80 2.17 -5.56 1.45
CA VAL A 80 2.82 -5.82 2.75
C VAL A 80 3.35 -7.26 2.83
N THR A 81 2.57 -8.23 2.35
CA THR A 81 2.98 -9.63 2.38
C THR A 81 4.17 -9.89 1.46
N VAL A 82 4.13 -9.42 0.23
CA VAL A 82 5.20 -9.62 -0.76
C VAL A 82 6.45 -8.82 -0.38
N LEU A 83 6.28 -7.60 0.13
CA LEU A 83 7.37 -6.67 0.45
C LEU A 83 8.08 -6.97 1.75
N LEU A 84 7.31 -7.23 2.81
CA LEU A 84 7.81 -7.24 4.18
C LEU A 84 7.85 -8.65 4.76
N VAL A 85 6.87 -9.49 4.42
CA VAL A 85 6.73 -10.82 5.04
C VAL A 85 7.54 -11.85 4.27
N LEU A 86 7.38 -11.92 2.95
CA LEU A 86 7.98 -12.97 2.12
C LEU A 86 9.52 -12.98 2.19
N PRO A 87 10.24 -11.85 2.03
CA PRO A 87 11.71 -11.88 2.09
C PRO A 87 12.20 -12.25 3.49
N GLY A 88 11.52 -11.78 4.54
CA GLY A 88 11.83 -12.16 5.92
C GLY A 88 11.59 -13.64 6.21
N LEU A 89 10.46 -14.20 5.76
CA LEU A 89 10.16 -15.63 5.88
C LEU A 89 11.18 -16.50 5.14
N MET A 90 11.65 -16.05 3.98
CA MET A 90 12.70 -16.74 3.22
C MET A 90 14.02 -16.77 4.00
N LEU A 91 14.44 -15.63 4.60
CA LEU A 91 15.61 -15.60 5.47
C LEU A 91 15.48 -16.58 6.65
N ILE A 92 14.30 -16.67 7.26
CA ILE A 92 14.01 -17.62 8.35
C ILE A 92 14.05 -19.07 7.84
N PHE A 93 13.42 -19.35 6.70
CA PHE A 93 13.39 -20.67 6.09
C PHE A 93 14.80 -21.16 5.78
N TRP A 94 15.62 -20.33 5.13
CA TRP A 94 17.01 -20.65 4.83
C TRP A 94 17.85 -20.89 6.07
N ARG A 95 17.67 -20.05 7.10
CA ARG A 95 18.30 -20.26 8.39
C ARG A 95 17.95 -21.63 8.98
N ARG A 96 16.66 -21.99 8.99
CA ARG A 96 16.17 -23.28 9.53
C ARG A 96 16.63 -24.47 8.71
N ALA A 97 16.68 -24.33 7.38
CA ALA A 97 17.25 -25.32 6.47
C ALA A 97 18.78 -25.46 6.66
N GLY A 98 19.41 -24.65 7.52
CA GLY A 98 20.85 -24.67 7.74
C GLY A 98 21.64 -24.18 6.53
N ILE A 99 20.97 -23.49 5.60
CA ILE A 99 21.50 -22.87 4.37
C ILE A 99 22.23 -21.60 4.79
N GLY A 100 23.38 -21.79 5.42
CA GLY A 100 24.26 -20.73 5.89
C GLY A 100 25.69 -21.21 5.93
N PRO A 101 26.66 -20.32 6.14
CA PRO A 101 28.05 -20.71 6.30
C PRO A 101 28.20 -21.64 7.52
N LYS A 102 27.97 -22.94 7.32
CA LYS A 102 28.50 -24.02 8.13
C LYS A 102 29.91 -24.22 7.63
N THR A 103 30.85 -23.50 8.24
CA THR A 103 32.26 -23.81 8.05
C THR A 103 32.46 -25.27 8.49
N ILE A 104 32.91 -26.13 7.56
CA ILE A 104 33.06 -27.59 7.67
C ILE A 104 34.21 -27.97 8.65
N VAL A 105 34.52 -27.10 9.60
CA VAL A 105 35.65 -27.32 10.49
C VAL A 105 35.12 -27.92 11.79
N ARG A 106 35.30 -29.25 11.92
CA ARG A 106 35.18 -30.08 13.14
C ARG A 106 36.13 -29.66 14.29
N LEU A 107 36.62 -28.43 14.31
CA LEU A 107 37.47 -27.93 15.39
C LEU A 107 36.61 -27.25 16.46
N ARG A 108 36.56 -27.93 17.61
CA ARG A 108 36.22 -27.50 18.97
C ARG A 108 35.04 -26.54 19.16
N ALA A 109 34.09 -27.04 19.96
CA ALA A 109 33.03 -26.28 20.61
C ALA A 109 33.59 -25.06 21.36
N ASP A 110 32.71 -24.08 21.60
CA ASP A 110 32.88 -22.95 22.53
C ASP A 110 33.49 -21.63 22.04
N ARG A 111 32.92 -21.01 20.98
CA ARG A 111 32.97 -19.53 20.91
C ARG A 111 31.68 -18.83 20.46
N PRO A 112 31.15 -17.85 21.23
CA PRO A 112 30.02 -16.99 20.84
C PRO A 112 30.28 -16.14 19.59
N PHE A 113 31.56 -15.89 19.28
CA PHE A 113 32.01 -15.16 18.10
C PHE A 113 31.53 -15.79 16.78
N ARG A 114 31.41 -17.12 16.73
CA ARG A 114 31.04 -17.87 15.53
C ARG A 114 29.55 -17.74 15.18
N ARG A 115 28.69 -17.51 16.18
CA ARG A 115 27.25 -17.26 15.97
C ARG A 115 27.03 -15.86 15.40
N ARG A 116 27.79 -14.87 15.90
CA ARG A 116 27.74 -13.47 15.45
C ARG A 116 28.08 -13.32 13.96
N TRP A 117 29.13 -13.98 13.49
CA TRP A 117 29.60 -13.81 12.11
C TRP A 117 28.60 -14.32 11.05
N LYS A 118 27.86 -15.40 11.34
CA LYS A 118 26.83 -15.90 10.42
C LYS A 118 25.71 -14.89 10.23
N HIS A 119 25.24 -14.26 11.30
CA HIS A 119 24.18 -13.25 11.23
C HIS A 119 24.62 -12.03 10.42
N THR A 120 25.89 -11.60 10.57
CA THR A 120 26.43 -10.48 9.82
C THR A 120 26.47 -10.75 8.32
N SER A 121 26.85 -11.95 7.88
CA SER A 121 26.89 -12.28 6.44
C SER A 121 25.51 -12.27 5.80
N TYR A 122 24.47 -12.84 6.44
CA TYR A 122 23.10 -12.78 5.92
C TYR A 122 22.56 -11.36 5.86
N ALA A 123 22.83 -10.59 6.91
CA ALA A 123 22.40 -9.20 6.99
C ALA A 123 23.03 -8.37 5.86
N LEU A 124 24.35 -8.53 5.65
CA LEU A 124 25.06 -7.87 4.57
C LEU A 124 24.56 -8.29 3.19
N THR A 125 24.31 -9.58 2.96
CA THR A 125 23.77 -10.05 1.67
C THR A 125 22.37 -9.52 1.41
N SER A 126 21.51 -9.44 2.44
CA SER A 126 20.16 -8.90 2.30
C SER A 126 20.17 -7.40 2.07
N ALA A 127 21.02 -6.66 2.81
CA ALA A 127 21.20 -5.24 2.61
C ALA A 127 21.76 -4.92 1.21
N ALA A 128 22.78 -5.65 0.76
CA ALA A 128 23.35 -5.48 -0.58
C ALA A 128 22.33 -5.78 -1.69
N ALA A 129 21.56 -6.86 -1.54
CA ALA A 129 20.51 -7.23 -2.48
C ALA A 129 19.40 -6.17 -2.53
N ALA A 130 18.99 -5.64 -1.39
CA ALA A 130 18.01 -4.57 -1.31
C ALA A 130 18.51 -3.29 -1.97
N LEU A 131 19.72 -2.83 -1.63
CA LEU A 131 20.32 -1.63 -2.21
C LEU A 131 20.48 -1.74 -3.73
N LEU A 132 20.91 -2.90 -4.22
CA LEU A 132 21.00 -3.15 -5.67
C LEU A 132 19.62 -3.13 -6.32
N ALA A 133 18.60 -3.73 -5.70
CA ALA A 133 17.23 -3.65 -6.21
C ALA A 133 16.77 -2.18 -6.32
N VAL A 134 17.03 -1.35 -5.31
CA VAL A 134 16.69 0.09 -5.36
C VAL A 134 17.40 0.80 -6.49
N ALA A 135 18.70 0.56 -6.65
CA ALA A 135 19.47 1.19 -7.72
C ALA A 135 18.88 0.81 -9.09
N VAL A 136 18.59 -0.47 -9.31
CA VAL A 136 17.94 -0.96 -10.53
C VAL A 136 16.58 -0.28 -10.73
N TYR A 137 15.73 -0.22 -9.71
CA TYR A 137 14.41 0.41 -9.83
C TYR A 137 14.46 1.91 -10.03
N SER A 138 15.40 2.61 -9.40
CA SER A 138 15.56 4.04 -9.56
C SER A 138 15.94 4.36 -11.01
N VAL A 139 16.86 3.57 -11.59
CA VAL A 139 17.21 3.68 -13.01
C VAL A 139 16.01 3.33 -13.89
N VAL A 140 15.31 2.23 -13.64
CA VAL A 140 14.14 1.84 -14.45
C VAL A 140 13.04 2.90 -14.39
N LEU A 141 12.71 3.44 -13.20
CA LEU A 141 11.69 4.47 -13.04
C LEU A 141 12.06 5.79 -13.74
N LEU A 142 13.36 6.14 -13.79
CA LEU A 142 13.83 7.35 -14.46
C LEU A 142 13.82 7.22 -15.99
N TYR A 143 14.19 6.05 -16.52
CA TYR A 143 14.51 5.90 -17.95
C TYR A 143 13.52 5.05 -18.76
N VAL A 144 12.64 4.28 -18.12
CA VAL A 144 11.85 3.25 -18.78
C VAL A 144 10.36 3.56 -18.71
N GLU A 145 9.66 3.42 -19.85
CA GLU A 145 8.22 3.60 -19.92
C GLU A 145 7.45 2.48 -19.19
N VAL A 146 6.25 2.82 -18.72
CA VAL A 146 5.30 1.96 -17.98
C VAL A 146 5.16 0.50 -18.48
N PRO A 147 5.07 0.20 -19.79
CA PRO A 147 4.86 -1.18 -20.25
C PRO A 147 6.00 -2.15 -19.89
N TYR A 148 7.24 -1.66 -19.79
CA TYR A 148 8.38 -2.52 -19.44
C TYR A 148 8.43 -2.86 -17.95
N LEU A 149 7.82 -2.03 -17.08
CA LEU A 149 7.68 -2.32 -15.65
C LEU A 149 6.74 -3.51 -15.40
N ILE A 150 5.71 -3.68 -16.23
CA ILE A 150 4.84 -4.87 -16.20
C ILE A 150 5.63 -6.12 -16.61
N PHE A 151 6.51 -5.99 -17.60
CA PHE A 151 7.40 -7.09 -18.01
C PHE A 151 8.36 -7.49 -16.88
N LEU A 152 8.91 -6.50 -16.17
CA LEU A 152 9.74 -6.70 -14.99
C LEU A 152 8.98 -7.32 -13.80
N PHE A 153 7.64 -7.23 -13.77
CA PHE A 153 6.79 -7.87 -12.76
C PHE A 153 6.48 -9.34 -13.09
N LEU A 154 6.40 -9.70 -14.38
CA LEU A 154 6.01 -11.03 -14.85
C LEU A 154 7.20 -12.00 -15.02
N VAL A 155 8.37 -11.49 -15.42
CA VAL A 155 9.58 -12.30 -15.61
C VAL A 155 10.08 -12.92 -14.30
N PRO A 156 10.06 -12.21 -13.15
CA PRO A 156 10.55 -12.80 -11.93
C PRO A 156 9.72 -14.03 -11.51
N PRO A 157 8.39 -14.01 -11.32
CA PRO A 157 7.64 -15.16 -10.80
C PRO A 157 7.96 -16.47 -11.51
N MET A 158 8.12 -16.43 -12.84
CA MET A 158 8.52 -17.57 -13.67
C MET A 158 9.93 -18.09 -13.33
N ALA A 159 10.90 -17.19 -13.12
CA ALA A 159 12.26 -17.57 -12.71
C ALA A 159 12.33 -18.15 -11.28
N ALA A 160 11.46 -17.71 -10.36
CA ALA A 160 11.40 -18.29 -9.01
C ALA A 160 10.83 -19.70 -8.99
N VAL A 161 9.81 -19.99 -9.82
CA VAL A 161 9.28 -21.35 -9.96
C VAL A 161 10.38 -22.29 -10.42
N VAL A 162 11.18 -21.89 -11.42
CA VAL A 162 12.33 -22.67 -11.91
C VAL A 162 13.42 -22.84 -10.82
N MET A 163 13.67 -21.81 -10.01
CA MET A 163 14.63 -21.87 -8.90
C MET A 163 14.15 -22.72 -7.71
N LEU A 164 12.84 -22.85 -7.51
CA LEU A 164 12.23 -23.67 -6.45
C LEU A 164 12.12 -25.14 -6.85
N GLU A 165 11.92 -25.45 -8.14
CA GLU A 165 11.84 -26.82 -8.66
C GLU A 165 13.20 -27.49 -8.83
N THR A 166 14.28 -26.71 -8.95
CA THR A 166 15.62 -27.31 -9.02
C THR A 166 15.98 -27.99 -7.70
N PRO A 167 16.51 -29.24 -7.71
CA PRO A 167 16.76 -30.04 -6.52
C PRO A 167 17.93 -29.47 -5.70
N TYR A 168 17.66 -28.36 -5.02
CA TYR A 168 18.64 -27.62 -4.24
C TYR A 168 18.92 -28.26 -2.88
N ARG A 169 18.06 -29.19 -2.42
CA ARG A 169 18.09 -29.72 -1.05
C ARG A 169 19.33 -30.57 -0.75
N GLU A 170 19.84 -31.35 -1.70
CA GLU A 170 20.96 -32.28 -1.45
C GLU A 170 22.33 -31.62 -1.62
N SER A 171 22.47 -30.66 -2.54
CA SER A 171 23.77 -30.02 -2.85
C SER A 171 24.22 -28.96 -1.83
N PHE A 172 23.33 -28.47 -0.96
CA PHE A 172 23.63 -27.39 -0.02
C PHE A 172 24.40 -27.82 1.23
N VAL A 173 24.34 -29.10 1.60
CA VAL A 173 25.03 -29.63 2.80
C VAL A 173 26.55 -29.59 2.64
N ILE A 174 27.05 -29.63 1.39
CA ILE A 174 28.46 -29.90 1.11
C ILE A 174 29.29 -28.61 0.97
N ARG A 175 28.75 -27.48 0.47
CA ARG A 175 29.52 -26.22 0.25
C ARG A 175 28.68 -24.93 0.36
N PRO A 176 28.44 -24.40 1.57
CA PRO A 176 27.56 -23.25 1.76
C PRO A 176 28.10 -21.93 1.18
N LEU A 177 29.43 -21.71 1.20
CA LEU A 177 30.05 -20.48 0.65
C LEU A 177 29.90 -20.35 -0.87
N ARG A 178 29.85 -21.47 -1.61
CA ARG A 178 29.64 -21.46 -3.07
C ARG A 178 28.23 -21.07 -3.48
N LYS A 179 27.30 -21.02 -2.53
CA LYS A 179 25.88 -20.74 -2.77
C LYS A 179 25.43 -19.37 -2.22
N LEU A 180 26.35 -18.59 -1.63
CA LEU A 180 26.10 -17.17 -1.32
C LEU A 180 25.64 -16.36 -2.54
N PRO A 181 26.16 -16.57 -3.76
CA PRO A 181 25.64 -15.89 -4.95
C PRO A 181 24.20 -16.27 -5.25
N ALA A 182 23.80 -17.54 -5.08
CA ALA A 182 22.42 -17.97 -5.29
C ALA A 182 21.47 -17.35 -4.24
N LEU A 183 21.93 -17.27 -2.99
CA LEU A 183 21.23 -16.58 -1.90
C LEU A 183 21.03 -15.10 -2.22
N PHE A 184 22.10 -14.43 -2.64
CA PHE A 184 22.08 -13.02 -3.04
C PHE A 184 21.15 -12.79 -4.23
N LEU A 185 21.26 -13.61 -5.28
CA LEU A 185 20.42 -13.51 -6.48
C LEU A 185 18.94 -13.73 -6.16
N PHE A 186 18.61 -14.71 -5.32
CA PHE A 186 17.22 -14.96 -4.93
C PHE A 186 16.68 -13.84 -4.01
N GLN A 187 17.50 -13.30 -3.10
CA GLN A 187 17.09 -12.18 -2.27
C GLN A 187 16.89 -10.90 -3.12
N LEU A 188 17.84 -10.64 -4.04
CA LEU A 188 17.76 -9.55 -5.01
C LEU A 188 16.49 -9.69 -5.82
N TYR A 189 16.19 -10.89 -6.28
CA TYR A 189 14.97 -11.25 -6.97
C TYR A 189 13.71 -10.94 -6.14
N CYS A 190 13.65 -11.34 -4.86
CA CYS A 190 12.49 -11.08 -4.01
C CYS A 190 12.28 -9.58 -3.85
N TYR A 191 13.37 -8.82 -3.63
CA TYR A 191 13.31 -7.37 -3.60
C TYR A 191 12.88 -6.81 -4.95
N VAL A 192 13.37 -7.32 -6.07
CA VAL A 192 12.98 -6.85 -7.40
C VAL A 192 11.49 -7.07 -7.64
N LEU A 193 10.95 -8.24 -7.34
CA LEU A 193 9.51 -8.52 -7.46
C LEU A 193 8.68 -7.58 -6.58
N ALA A 194 9.09 -7.46 -5.32
CA ALA A 194 8.54 -6.54 -4.34
C ALA A 194 8.47 -5.10 -4.89
N TRP A 195 9.58 -4.60 -5.42
CA TRP A 195 9.68 -3.25 -5.95
C TRP A 195 8.91 -3.05 -7.25
N SER A 196 8.77 -4.07 -8.12
CA SER A 196 7.88 -3.97 -9.29
C SER A 196 6.43 -3.79 -8.85
N PHE A 197 6.01 -4.48 -7.78
CA PHE A 197 4.66 -4.32 -7.26
C PHE A 197 4.43 -2.90 -6.73
N ILE A 198 5.39 -2.36 -5.98
CA ILE A 198 5.35 -0.96 -5.52
C ILE A 198 5.33 -0.02 -6.71
N ALA A 199 6.24 -0.18 -7.67
CA ALA A 199 6.32 0.68 -8.84
C ALA A 199 5.00 0.65 -9.63
N LEU A 200 4.40 -0.52 -9.82
CA LEU A 200 3.09 -0.68 -10.46
C LEU A 200 2.00 0.05 -9.69
N ILE A 201 1.95 -0.14 -8.37
CA ILE A 201 1.01 0.55 -7.49
C ILE A 201 1.19 2.08 -7.60
N LEU A 202 2.42 2.58 -7.53
CA LEU A 202 2.74 4.00 -7.60
C LEU A 202 2.45 4.61 -8.98
N LEU A 203 2.67 3.84 -10.05
CA LEU A 203 2.31 4.19 -11.42
C LEU A 203 0.80 4.24 -11.64
N LEU A 204 0.07 3.24 -11.15
CA LEU A 204 -1.40 3.24 -11.15
C LEU A 204 -1.94 4.43 -10.37
N TRP A 205 -1.21 4.87 -9.36
CA TRP A 205 -1.53 6.07 -8.61
C TRP A 205 -1.00 7.37 -9.23
N GLN A 206 -0.43 7.35 -10.44
CA GLN A 206 0.03 8.51 -11.21
C GLN A 206 0.91 9.49 -10.39
N TYR A 207 1.63 9.00 -9.38
CA TYR A 207 2.31 9.86 -8.42
C TYR A 207 3.27 10.81 -9.16
N GLU A 208 3.18 12.11 -8.89
CA GLU A 208 4.12 13.07 -9.47
C GLU A 208 5.53 12.69 -9.01
N ARG A 209 6.46 12.53 -9.96
CA ARG A 209 7.84 12.11 -9.66
C ARG A 209 8.61 13.29 -9.06
N ASP A 210 8.26 13.67 -7.84
CA ASP A 210 8.93 14.71 -7.09
C ASP A 210 10.08 14.14 -6.23
N THR A 211 10.84 15.03 -5.57
CA THR A 211 11.96 14.61 -4.72
C THR A 211 11.48 13.94 -3.42
N THR A 212 10.31 14.32 -2.92
CA THR A 212 9.67 13.70 -1.76
C THR A 212 9.30 12.24 -2.02
N PHE A 213 8.90 11.91 -3.24
CA PHE A 213 8.63 10.55 -3.69
C PHE A 213 9.88 9.68 -3.58
N LEU A 214 11.00 10.16 -4.11
CA LEU A 214 12.26 9.42 -4.08
C LEU A 214 12.73 9.22 -2.63
N ALA A 215 12.59 10.25 -1.79
CA ALA A 215 12.91 10.17 -0.36
C ALA A 215 12.03 9.16 0.38
N ASN A 216 10.71 9.20 0.17
CA ASN A 216 9.75 8.26 0.77
C ASN A 216 10.03 6.81 0.32
N THR A 217 10.32 6.64 -0.97
CA THR A 217 10.70 5.34 -1.54
C THR A 217 11.98 4.82 -0.88
N ALA A 218 13.03 5.64 -0.79
CA ALA A 218 14.28 5.26 -0.15
C ALA A 218 14.10 4.90 1.33
N MET A 219 13.30 5.69 2.07
CA MET A 219 12.98 5.41 3.48
C MET A 219 12.27 4.06 3.65
N LEU A 220 11.33 3.75 2.75
CA LEU A 220 10.60 2.48 2.70
C LEU A 220 11.57 1.30 2.49
N VAL A 221 12.61 1.47 1.66
CA VAL A 221 13.66 0.44 1.49
C VAL A 221 14.39 0.18 2.79
N VAL A 222 14.93 1.24 3.39
CA VAL A 222 15.78 1.13 4.58
C VAL A 222 15.00 0.46 5.70
N ALA A 223 13.75 0.87 5.87
CA ALA A 223 12.91 0.35 6.92
C ALA A 223 12.43 -1.08 6.62
N ALA A 224 12.21 -1.47 5.35
CA ALA A 224 11.98 -2.88 4.97
C ALA A 224 13.18 -3.79 5.26
N ILE A 225 14.40 -3.34 4.94
CA ILE A 225 15.64 -4.07 5.29
C ILE A 225 15.70 -4.27 6.81
N PHE A 226 15.50 -3.20 7.58
CA PHE A 226 15.53 -3.25 9.03
C PHE A 226 14.51 -4.26 9.57
N LEU A 227 13.29 -4.24 9.04
CA LEU A 227 12.25 -5.18 9.43
C LEU A 227 12.61 -6.64 9.12
N HIS A 228 13.20 -6.93 7.96
CA HIS A 228 13.68 -8.27 7.63
C HIS A 228 14.79 -8.74 8.59
N LEU A 229 15.67 -7.84 9.02
CA LEU A 229 16.69 -8.15 10.02
C LEU A 229 16.06 -8.42 11.40
N VAL A 230 15.04 -7.65 11.79
CA VAL A 230 14.27 -7.89 13.01
C VAL A 230 13.56 -9.23 12.95
N MET A 231 12.92 -9.58 11.83
CA MET A 231 12.31 -10.90 11.61
C MET A 231 13.32 -12.03 11.82
N LEU A 232 14.52 -11.89 11.26
CA LEU A 232 15.59 -12.87 11.41
C LEU A 232 16.07 -12.98 12.86
N ALA A 233 16.18 -11.86 13.58
CA ALA A 233 16.60 -11.81 14.98
C ALA A 233 15.55 -12.46 15.91
N VAL A 234 14.27 -12.20 15.66
CA VAL A 234 13.14 -12.67 16.48
C VAL A 234 12.77 -14.12 16.18
N ALA A 235 13.22 -14.69 15.06
CA ALA A 235 12.88 -16.06 14.63
C ALA A 235 13.14 -17.15 15.69
N ASP A 236 14.17 -16.97 16.51
CA ASP A 236 14.59 -17.88 17.58
C ASP A 236 13.98 -17.56 18.95
N MET A 237 13.34 -16.40 19.09
CA MET A 237 12.82 -15.96 20.38
C MET A 237 11.55 -16.74 20.77
N PRO A 238 11.21 -16.81 22.07
CA PRO A 238 9.95 -17.41 22.52
C PRO A 238 8.73 -16.70 21.91
N GLY A 239 7.59 -17.40 21.85
CA GLY A 239 6.39 -16.96 21.10
C GLY A 239 5.92 -15.52 21.39
N ARG A 240 6.06 -15.05 22.63
CA ARG A 240 5.68 -13.67 23.02
C ARG A 240 6.51 -12.59 22.30
N ALA A 241 7.80 -12.81 22.11
CA ALA A 241 8.67 -11.87 21.40
C ALA A 241 8.39 -11.85 19.89
N LYS A 242 7.81 -12.92 19.34
CA LYS A 242 7.38 -12.97 17.93
C LYS A 242 6.22 -12.03 17.62
N ILE A 243 5.52 -11.51 18.62
CA ILE A 243 4.45 -10.50 18.48
C ILE A 243 5.04 -9.12 18.14
N VAL A 244 6.30 -8.85 18.51
CA VAL A 244 6.97 -7.58 18.22
C VAL A 244 7.11 -7.35 16.71
N VAL A 245 7.36 -8.40 15.94
CA VAL A 245 7.49 -8.34 14.47
C VAL A 245 6.20 -7.87 13.77
N PRO A 246 5.04 -8.53 13.94
CA PRO A 246 3.79 -8.08 13.33
C PRO A 246 3.36 -6.72 13.87
N MET A 247 3.65 -6.38 15.13
CA MET A 247 3.36 -5.04 15.66
C MET A 247 4.20 -3.96 14.95
N LEU A 248 5.51 -4.19 14.79
CA LEU A 248 6.38 -3.30 14.03
C LEU A 248 5.97 -3.21 12.56
N MET A 249 5.52 -4.32 11.96
CA MET A 249 4.91 -4.30 10.62
C MET A 249 3.67 -3.41 10.57
N VAL A 250 2.74 -3.56 11.51
CA VAL A 250 1.52 -2.74 11.53
C VAL A 250 1.88 -1.25 11.71
N ILE A 251 2.76 -0.91 12.66
CA ILE A 251 3.23 0.46 12.86
C ILE A 251 3.88 1.01 11.60
N TYR A 252 4.78 0.22 11.00
CA TYR A 252 5.44 0.56 9.75
C TYR A 252 4.41 0.88 8.66
N VAL A 253 3.46 -0.03 8.43
CA VAL A 253 2.45 0.16 7.40
C VAL A 253 1.62 1.39 7.73
N LEU A 254 1.17 1.60 8.97
CA LEU A 254 0.40 2.78 9.35
C LEU A 254 1.15 4.09 9.10
N VAL A 255 2.43 4.18 9.50
CA VAL A 255 3.26 5.36 9.26
C VAL A 255 3.39 5.64 7.77
N PHE A 256 3.68 4.62 6.95
CA PHE A 256 3.79 4.79 5.50
C PHE A 256 2.43 5.00 4.82
N THR A 257 1.34 4.47 5.38
CA THR A 257 -0.01 4.65 4.84
C THR A 257 -0.48 6.10 5.00
N SER A 258 0.03 6.81 6.01
CA SER A 258 -0.18 8.26 6.11
C SER A 258 0.39 9.01 4.89
N SER A 259 1.56 8.60 4.38
CA SER A 259 2.13 9.09 3.11
C SER A 259 1.33 8.62 1.89
N LEU A 260 0.65 7.47 1.99
CA LEU A 260 -0.28 6.96 0.97
C LEU A 260 -1.65 7.65 0.97
N SER A 261 -1.91 8.61 1.87
CA SER A 261 -3.17 9.36 1.91
C SER A 261 -3.45 10.13 0.60
N ILE A 262 -2.40 10.50 -0.15
CA ILE A 262 -2.49 11.04 -1.51
C ILE A 262 -3.05 9.98 -2.48
N GLY A 263 -2.60 8.72 -2.36
CA GLY A 263 -3.12 7.59 -3.14
C GLY A 263 -4.57 7.25 -2.80
N ALA A 264 -4.99 7.39 -1.55
CA ALA A 264 -6.37 7.16 -1.13
C ALA A 264 -7.37 8.05 -1.89
N GLY A 265 -7.06 9.35 -2.05
CA GLY A 265 -7.90 10.27 -2.82
C GLY A 265 -8.06 9.88 -4.29
N ARG A 266 -6.98 9.40 -4.90
CA ARG A 266 -7.00 8.92 -6.29
C ARG A 266 -7.78 7.63 -6.46
N ILE A 267 -7.67 6.69 -5.51
CA ILE A 267 -8.47 5.47 -5.57
C ILE A 267 -9.97 5.80 -5.40
N ILE A 268 -10.29 6.69 -4.45
CA ILE A 268 -11.67 7.14 -4.24
C ILE A 268 -12.18 7.86 -5.50
N SER A 269 -11.33 8.64 -6.19
CA SER A 269 -11.66 9.24 -7.50
C SER A 269 -11.89 8.20 -8.61
N PHE A 270 -11.13 7.09 -8.63
CA PHE A 270 -11.31 6.01 -9.60
C PHE A 270 -12.67 5.34 -9.44
N PHE A 271 -13.14 5.18 -8.21
CA PHE A 271 -14.48 4.66 -7.92
C PHE A 271 -15.59 5.71 -8.07
N GLY A 272 -15.29 6.92 -8.53
CA GLY A 272 -16.27 8.00 -8.71
C GLY A 272 -16.80 8.58 -7.40
N LEU A 273 -16.20 8.22 -6.27
CA LEU A 273 -16.59 8.63 -4.92
C LEU A 273 -15.80 9.86 -4.46
N GLY A 274 -15.06 10.51 -5.37
CA GLY A 274 -13.94 11.36 -5.01
C GLY A 274 -13.73 12.57 -5.89
N GLN A 275 -12.60 13.19 -5.59
CA GLN A 275 -12.13 14.46 -6.09
C GLN A 275 -11.97 14.47 -7.60
N ILE A 276 -12.58 15.44 -8.27
CA ILE A 276 -12.45 15.66 -9.71
C ILE A 276 -11.84 17.04 -9.91
N SER A 277 -10.57 17.07 -10.32
CA SER A 277 -9.88 18.31 -10.64
C SER A 277 -10.32 18.84 -12.00
N ARG A 278 -10.34 20.16 -12.16
CA ARG A 278 -10.58 20.86 -13.43
C ARG A 278 -11.88 20.43 -14.12
N VAL A 279 -12.99 20.71 -13.45
CA VAL A 279 -14.34 20.53 -14.00
C VAL A 279 -14.98 21.89 -14.24
N ASP A 280 -15.77 21.94 -15.32
CA ASP A 280 -16.73 23.01 -15.55
C ASP A 280 -18.07 22.56 -14.98
N ILE A 281 -18.63 23.35 -14.08
CA ILE A 281 -19.88 23.00 -13.38
C ILE A 281 -21.00 23.92 -13.86
N ALA A 282 -22.09 23.32 -14.32
CA ALA A 282 -23.32 24.02 -14.64
C ALA A 282 -24.16 24.17 -13.36
N LEU A 283 -24.48 25.40 -13.01
CA LEU A 283 -25.20 25.80 -11.81
C LEU A 283 -26.51 26.51 -12.16
N THR A 284 -27.46 26.46 -11.23
CA THR A 284 -28.61 27.37 -11.21
C THR A 284 -28.16 28.79 -10.82
N LYS A 285 -29.05 29.77 -10.97
CA LYS A 285 -28.81 31.14 -10.47
C LYS A 285 -28.47 31.14 -8.97
N ALA A 286 -29.25 30.42 -8.16
CA ALA A 286 -29.05 30.35 -6.71
C ALA A 286 -27.70 29.69 -6.34
N GLY A 287 -27.30 28.64 -7.06
CA GLY A 287 -25.98 28.03 -6.93
C GLY A 287 -24.85 29.01 -7.25
N CYS A 288 -25.00 29.77 -8.34
CA CYS A 288 -24.02 30.77 -8.73
C CYS A 288 -23.91 31.93 -7.72
N ASP A 289 -25.05 32.42 -7.22
CA ASP A 289 -25.10 33.48 -6.20
C ASP A 289 -24.37 33.04 -4.92
N THR A 290 -24.52 31.77 -4.52
CA THR A 290 -23.83 31.18 -3.36
C THR A 290 -22.30 31.17 -3.56
N VAL A 291 -21.85 30.78 -4.75
CA VAL A 291 -20.42 30.74 -5.08
C VAL A 291 -19.83 32.15 -5.13
N ASN A 292 -20.50 33.09 -5.80
CA ASN A 292 -20.07 34.48 -5.92
C ASN A 292 -20.04 35.23 -4.57
N ALA A 293 -20.89 34.83 -3.61
CA ALA A 293 -20.87 35.40 -2.27
C ALA A 293 -19.59 35.04 -1.49
N ILE A 294 -18.93 33.93 -1.83
CA ILE A 294 -17.77 33.41 -1.11
C ILE A 294 -16.47 33.63 -1.91
N TRP A 295 -16.50 33.45 -3.23
CA TRP A 295 -15.35 33.64 -4.10
C TRP A 295 -15.35 35.01 -4.77
N SER A 296 -14.40 35.86 -4.35
CA SER A 296 -14.27 37.23 -4.85
C SER A 296 -13.73 37.38 -6.27
N LYS A 297 -13.05 36.35 -6.81
CA LYS A 297 -12.26 36.45 -8.06
C LYS A 297 -12.71 35.54 -9.20
N ARG A 298 -13.77 34.74 -9.04
CA ARG A 298 -14.24 33.80 -10.06
C ARG A 298 -15.75 33.87 -10.23
N PRO A 299 -16.25 34.82 -11.05
CA PRO A 299 -17.68 34.90 -11.31
C PRO A 299 -18.11 33.74 -12.20
N CYS A 300 -19.23 33.08 -11.87
CA CYS A 300 -19.85 32.20 -12.84
C CYS A 300 -20.35 32.99 -14.06
N VAL A 301 -20.22 32.38 -15.23
CA VAL A 301 -20.47 32.98 -16.54
C VAL A 301 -21.82 32.49 -17.06
N VAL A 302 -22.62 33.37 -17.66
CA VAL A 302 -23.88 32.96 -18.28
C VAL A 302 -23.58 32.16 -19.55
N VAL A 303 -24.20 30.98 -19.71
CA VAL A 303 -24.03 30.16 -20.92
C VAL A 303 -24.91 30.72 -22.04
N SER A 304 -24.31 31.46 -22.96
CA SER A 304 -24.99 31.97 -24.16
C SER A 304 -25.42 30.81 -25.07
N GLY A 305 -26.73 30.59 -25.22
CA GLY A 305 -27.31 29.54 -26.08
C GLY A 305 -27.88 28.31 -25.35
N GLY A 306 -27.81 28.28 -24.01
CA GLY A 306 -28.51 27.29 -23.18
C GLY A 306 -29.90 27.77 -22.72
N SER A 307 -30.65 26.89 -22.03
CA SER A 307 -31.88 27.26 -21.31
C SER A 307 -31.63 28.51 -20.44
N PRO A 308 -32.57 29.48 -20.33
CA PRO A 308 -32.36 30.81 -19.72
C PRO A 308 -32.05 30.85 -18.21
N SER A 309 -31.51 29.78 -17.62
CA SER A 309 -31.28 29.63 -16.18
C SER A 309 -29.99 28.88 -15.79
N SER A 310 -29.11 28.55 -16.74
CA SER A 310 -27.85 27.86 -16.48
C SER A 310 -26.65 28.81 -16.46
N TYR A 311 -25.88 28.76 -15.39
CA TYR A 311 -24.61 29.46 -15.20
C TYR A 311 -23.48 28.45 -15.24
N LEU A 312 -22.31 28.83 -15.78
CA LEU A 312 -21.13 28.00 -15.84
C LEU A 312 -20.09 28.51 -14.85
N LEU A 313 -19.58 27.62 -14.02
CA LEU A 313 -18.45 27.87 -13.14
C LEU A 313 -17.24 27.10 -13.70
N PRO A 314 -16.32 27.79 -14.40
CA PRO A 314 -15.26 27.13 -15.14
C PRO A 314 -14.03 26.79 -14.29
N ASP A 315 -13.33 25.71 -14.67
CA ASP A 315 -12.01 25.29 -14.15
C ASP A 315 -11.94 25.28 -12.62
N VAL A 316 -12.91 24.61 -11.98
CA VAL A 316 -12.96 24.40 -10.53
C VAL A 316 -12.65 22.96 -10.17
N ASP A 317 -12.35 22.72 -8.91
CA ASP A 317 -12.14 21.37 -8.41
C ASP A 317 -13.38 20.91 -7.63
N LEU A 318 -13.99 19.81 -8.05
CA LEU A 318 -15.05 19.17 -7.29
C LEU A 318 -14.40 18.27 -6.22
N VAL A 319 -14.45 18.67 -4.96
CA VAL A 319 -13.75 17.96 -3.88
C VAL A 319 -14.50 16.68 -3.51
N THR A 320 -15.79 16.80 -3.20
CA THR A 320 -16.62 15.65 -2.82
C THR A 320 -18.10 16.06 -2.78
N ARG A 321 -18.99 15.10 -2.50
CA ARG A 321 -20.41 15.34 -2.21
C ARG A 321 -20.70 15.02 -0.75
N ILE A 322 -21.26 15.99 -0.04
CA ILE A 322 -21.62 15.91 1.39
C ILE A 322 -23.14 16.04 1.49
N GLY A 323 -23.84 14.91 1.51
CA GLY A 323 -25.30 14.89 1.57
C GLY A 323 -25.94 15.57 0.36
N PRO A 324 -26.83 16.55 0.57
CA PRO A 324 -27.42 17.31 -0.50
C PRO A 324 -26.51 18.45 -0.98
N HIS A 325 -25.20 18.45 -0.70
CA HIS A 325 -24.28 19.49 -1.13
C HIS A 325 -23.09 18.92 -1.91
N TYR A 326 -22.63 19.64 -2.92
CA TYR A 326 -21.33 19.48 -3.55
C TYR A 326 -20.34 20.45 -2.92
N LEU A 327 -19.17 19.95 -2.52
CA LEU A 327 -18.08 20.77 -2.03
C LEU A 327 -17.17 21.14 -3.21
N LEU A 328 -17.22 22.40 -3.61
CA LEU A 328 -16.43 22.97 -4.69
C LEU A 328 -15.22 23.68 -4.11
N GLY A 329 -14.07 23.56 -4.77
CA GLY A 329 -12.82 24.20 -4.40
C GLY A 329 -12.29 25.04 -5.56
N GLU A 330 -11.50 26.05 -5.22
CA GLU A 330 -10.63 26.70 -6.21
C GLU A 330 -9.72 25.67 -6.90
N ARG A 331 -9.25 25.99 -8.11
CA ARG A 331 -8.30 25.14 -8.82
C ARG A 331 -7.07 24.88 -7.95
N GLY A 332 -6.73 23.61 -7.78
CA GLY A 332 -5.61 23.15 -6.98
C GLY A 332 -6.02 22.69 -5.57
N VAL A 333 -7.28 22.86 -5.15
CA VAL A 333 -7.76 22.36 -3.85
C VAL A 333 -7.63 20.84 -3.78
N VAL A 334 -7.84 20.15 -4.89
CA VAL A 334 -7.71 18.69 -4.94
C VAL A 334 -6.25 18.25 -4.89
N THR A 335 -5.33 19.07 -5.41
CA THR A 335 -3.90 18.78 -5.33
C THR A 335 -3.31 19.04 -3.95
N ASP A 336 -3.80 20.06 -3.22
CA ASP A 336 -3.38 20.36 -1.86
C ASP A 336 -4.58 20.57 -0.92
N LEU A 337 -5.04 19.46 -0.34
CA LEU A 337 -6.16 19.44 0.60
C LEU A 337 -5.82 20.06 1.96
N GLU A 338 -4.55 20.33 2.26
CA GLU A 338 -4.13 20.94 3.52
C GLU A 338 -3.94 22.44 3.41
N ASP A 339 -3.83 22.98 2.20
CA ASP A 339 -3.78 24.42 1.99
C ASP A 339 -5.10 25.09 2.38
N ARG A 340 -5.08 25.70 3.56
CA ARG A 340 -6.20 26.48 4.13
C ARG A 340 -6.44 27.78 3.38
N ARG A 341 -5.54 28.21 2.50
CA ARG A 341 -5.71 29.43 1.69
C ARG A 341 -6.71 29.22 0.58
N LEU A 342 -6.86 27.99 0.10
CA LEU A 342 -7.77 27.68 -0.98
C LEU A 342 -9.21 27.56 -0.46
N ILE A 343 -10.07 28.43 -0.95
CA ILE A 343 -11.43 28.57 -0.46
C ILE A 343 -12.30 27.42 -0.99
N ARG A 344 -13.17 26.88 -0.11
CA ARG A 344 -14.13 25.83 -0.43
C ARG A 344 -15.55 26.32 -0.19
N VAL A 345 -16.46 25.95 -1.08
CA VAL A 345 -17.87 26.34 -1.05
C VAL A 345 -18.73 25.08 -1.11
N ALA A 346 -19.70 24.98 -0.19
CA ALA A 346 -20.75 23.98 -0.29
C ALA A 346 -21.93 24.54 -1.10
N VAL A 347 -22.24 23.91 -2.23
CA VAL A 347 -23.38 24.25 -3.09
C VAL A 347 -24.40 23.13 -3.01
N ARG A 348 -25.70 23.43 -2.94
CA ARG A 348 -26.73 22.37 -2.89
C ARG A 348 -26.77 21.58 -4.20
N SER A 349 -27.07 20.29 -4.13
CA SER A 349 -27.08 19.40 -5.29
C SER A 349 -28.21 19.70 -6.26
N GLU A 350 -29.32 20.25 -5.77
CA GLU A 350 -30.41 20.77 -6.61
C GLU A 350 -29.99 22.00 -7.43
N ASP A 351 -28.97 22.73 -6.95
CA ASP A 351 -28.42 23.90 -7.62
C ASP A 351 -27.30 23.54 -8.61
N VAL A 352 -26.92 22.26 -8.71
CA VAL A 352 -25.94 21.74 -9.67
C VAL A 352 -26.67 20.99 -10.79
N LEU A 353 -26.68 21.57 -11.98
CA LEU A 353 -27.34 21.00 -13.16
C LEU A 353 -26.51 19.89 -13.81
N GLY A 354 -25.18 19.95 -13.66
CA GLY A 354 -24.26 18.95 -14.20
C GLY A 354 -22.81 19.44 -14.15
N TRP A 355 -21.87 18.58 -14.54
CA TRP A 355 -20.46 18.93 -14.67
C TRP A 355 -19.81 18.16 -15.81
N ALA A 356 -18.76 18.76 -16.39
CA ALA A 356 -17.93 18.13 -17.41
C ALA A 356 -16.45 18.37 -17.08
N ARG A 357 -15.58 17.40 -17.36
CA ARG A 357 -14.13 17.64 -17.27
C ARG A 357 -13.71 18.59 -18.37
N VAL A 358 -12.92 19.60 -18.00
CA VAL A 358 -12.24 20.46 -18.97
C VAL A 358 -11.35 19.55 -19.81
N ARG A 359 -11.62 19.41 -21.11
CA ARG A 359 -10.71 18.72 -22.01
C ARG A 359 -9.44 19.56 -22.07
N GLU A 360 -8.32 18.99 -21.64
CA GLU A 360 -7.03 19.54 -22.05
C GLU A 360 -6.96 19.40 -23.57
N GLU A 361 -7.12 20.53 -24.27
CA GLU A 361 -6.64 20.62 -25.65
C GLU A 361 -5.16 20.26 -25.58
N LYS A 362 -4.82 19.05 -26.07
CA LYS A 362 -3.43 18.71 -26.35
C LYS A 362 -2.92 19.83 -27.24
N ALA A 363 -2.00 20.63 -26.71
CA ALA A 363 -1.25 21.56 -27.53
C ALA A 363 -0.74 20.78 -28.76
N PRO A 364 -0.95 21.29 -29.98
CA PRO A 364 -0.42 20.63 -31.17
C PRO A 364 1.09 20.45 -30.95
N ARG A 365 1.53 19.19 -31.01
CA ARG A 365 2.93 18.81 -30.88
C ARG A 365 3.73 19.28 -32.07
#